data_AF-A0A1Y1KLZ1-F1
#
_entry.id   AF-A0A1Y1KLZ1-F1
#
_cell.length_a   1.000
_cell.length_b   1.000
_cell.length_c   1.000
_cell.angle_alpha   90.00
_cell.angle_beta   90.00
_cell.angle_gamma   90.00
#
_symmetry.space_group_name_H-M   'P 1'
#
loop_
_entity.id
_entity.type
_entity.pdbx_description
1 polymer ?
#
loop_
_entity_poly.entity_id
_entity_poly.type
_entity_poly.pdbx_seq_one_letter_code
_entity_poly.pdbx_strand_id
1 'polypeptide(L)'
;EESRQQISEIRNVTFAQLPETHWFNQKTNRWQKRKRERQIVGRLYPVLPNHTEKFALYQLLLYKKGPLGWDDLKTPPNSTTPCKTFVECAKLMGLLDDIEIWRRTL
;
A
#
# COMPACT_ATOMS: atom_id res chain seq x y z
N GLU A 1 -20.61 -10.32 -13.51
CA GLU A 1 -19.23 -10.73 -13.83
C GLU A 1 -18.21 -9.59 -13.85
N GLU A 2 -18.28 -8.65 -14.79
CA GLU A 2 -17.17 -7.72 -15.10
C GLU A 2 -16.69 -6.88 -13.90
N SER A 3 -17.61 -6.35 -13.08
CA SER A 3 -17.25 -5.59 -11.87
C SER A 3 -16.48 -6.43 -10.84
N ARG A 4 -16.82 -7.73 -10.70
CA ARG A 4 -16.13 -8.65 -9.77
C ARG A 4 -14.74 -9.00 -10.27
N GLN A 5 -14.57 -9.21 -11.58
CA GLN A 5 -13.26 -9.40 -12.20
C GLN A 5 -12.39 -8.16 -12.05
N GLN A 6 -12.92 -6.96 -12.29
CA GLN A 6 -12.17 -5.72 -12.12
C GLN A 6 -11.71 -5.52 -10.67
N ILE A 7 -12.57 -5.82 -9.68
CA ILE A 7 -12.19 -5.77 -8.26
C ILE A 7 -11.08 -6.78 -7.96
N SER A 8 -11.14 -7.99 -8.53
CA SER A 8 -10.10 -9.02 -8.38
C SER A 8 -8.75 -8.56 -8.96
N GLU A 9 -8.76 -7.95 -10.14
CA GLU A 9 -7.53 -7.43 -10.78
C GLU A 9 -6.88 -6.32 -9.95
N ILE A 10 -7.67 -5.36 -9.47
CA ILE A 10 -7.19 -4.26 -8.62
C ILE A 10 -6.61 -4.79 -7.30
N ARG A 11 -7.16 -5.90 -6.78
CA ARG A 11 -6.68 -6.51 -5.53
C ARG A 11 -5.29 -7.12 -5.63
N ASN A 12 -4.85 -7.48 -6.84
CA ASN A 12 -3.59 -8.19 -7.06
C ASN A 12 -2.41 -7.26 -7.36
N VAL A 13 -2.64 -5.95 -7.41
CA VAL A 13 -1.61 -4.93 -7.69
C VAL A 13 -1.38 -4.03 -6.48
N THR A 14 -0.18 -3.49 -6.36
CA THR A 14 0.12 -2.47 -5.34
C THR A 14 -0.39 -1.10 -5.79
N PHE A 15 -0.44 -0.14 -4.86
CA PHE A 15 -0.88 1.21 -5.21
C PHE A 15 0.02 1.87 -6.27
N ALA A 16 1.32 1.57 -6.25
CA ALA A 16 2.28 2.09 -7.24
C ALA A 16 2.08 1.50 -8.65
N GLN A 17 1.62 0.25 -8.73
CA GLN A 17 1.35 -0.44 -10.00
C GLN A 17 -0.03 -0.09 -10.57
N LEU A 18 -0.96 0.35 -9.72
CA LEU A 18 -2.34 0.62 -10.12
C LEU A 18 -2.46 1.63 -11.30
N PRO A 19 -1.66 2.71 -11.37
CA PRO A 19 -1.67 3.64 -12.51
C PRO A 19 -1.26 3.04 -13.87
N GLU A 20 -0.53 1.93 -13.89
CA GLU A 20 -0.13 1.22 -15.12
C GLU A 20 -1.34 0.60 -15.81
N THR A 21 -2.26 0.03 -15.03
CA THR A 21 -3.40 -0.74 -15.53
C THR A 21 -4.72 0.03 -15.45
N HIS A 22 -4.84 0.92 -14.47
CA HIS A 22 -6.07 1.65 -14.16
C HIS A 22 -5.83 3.16 -14.11
N TRP A 23 -6.91 3.92 -14.25
CA TRP A 23 -6.93 5.36 -14.00
C TRP A 23 -8.07 5.70 -13.04
N PHE A 24 -7.85 6.71 -12.22
CA PHE A 24 -8.85 7.15 -11.26
C PHE A 24 -9.79 8.17 -11.92
N ASN A 25 -11.06 7.80 -12.04
CA ASN A 25 -12.10 8.67 -12.57
C ASN A 25 -12.69 9.48 -11.41
N GLN A 26 -12.30 10.76 -11.31
CA GLN A 26 -12.77 11.67 -10.26
C GLN A 26 -14.28 11.90 -10.29
N LYS A 27 -14.92 11.83 -11.45
CA LYS A 27 -16.38 12.05 -11.58
C LYS A 27 -17.19 10.91 -10.96
N THR A 28 -16.72 9.68 -11.12
CA THR A 28 -17.39 8.49 -10.60
C THR A 28 -16.80 8.01 -9.28
N ASN A 29 -15.70 8.62 -8.83
CA ASN A 29 -14.91 8.25 -7.65
C ASN A 29 -14.47 6.77 -7.68
N ARG A 30 -14.06 6.29 -8.86
CA ARG A 30 -13.73 4.88 -9.10
C ARG A 30 -12.49 4.72 -9.96
N TRP A 31 -11.72 3.68 -9.67
CA TRP A 31 -10.69 3.17 -10.57
C TRP A 31 -11.35 2.50 -11.77
N GLN A 32 -10.87 2.80 -12.96
CA GLN A 32 -11.35 2.23 -14.22
C GLN A 32 -10.18 1.65 -15.00
N LYS A 33 -10.37 0.46 -15.58
CA LYS A 33 -9.36 -0.19 -16.42
C LYS A 33 -9.04 0.68 -17.63
N ARG A 34 -7.76 0.81 -17.97
CA ARG A 34 -7.34 1.55 -19.16
C ARG A 34 -7.69 0.73 -20.41
N LYS A 35 -8.17 1.42 -21.45
CA LYS A 35 -8.43 0.81 -22.76
C LYS A 35 -7.17 0.69 -23.64
N ARG A 36 -6.13 1.46 -23.32
CA ARG A 36 -4.86 1.49 -24.06
C ARG A 36 -3.73 1.33 -23.05
N GLU A 37 -2.84 0.40 -23.34
CA GLU A 37 -1.61 0.21 -22.58
C GLU A 37 -0.67 1.38 -22.85
N ARG A 38 -0.10 1.92 -21.78
CA ARG A 38 0.92 2.97 -21.82
C ARG A 38 1.92 2.66 -20.73
N GLN A 39 3.20 2.86 -21.01
CA GLN A 39 4.23 2.81 -19.98
C GLN A 39 4.05 4.03 -19.07
N ILE A 40 3.49 3.80 -17.88
CA ILE A 40 3.22 4.83 -16.88
C ILE A 40 3.83 4.34 -15.57
N VAL A 41 4.67 5.14 -14.93
CA VAL A 41 5.16 4.82 -13.59
C VAL A 41 4.31 5.56 -12.58
N GLY A 42 3.59 4.82 -11.74
CA GLY A 42 2.86 5.41 -10.61
C GLY A 42 3.83 5.95 -9.57
N ARG A 43 3.67 7.22 -9.18
CA ARG A 43 4.46 7.83 -8.10
C ARG A 43 3.56 8.18 -6.94
N LEU A 44 3.86 7.61 -5.78
CA LEU A 44 3.36 8.11 -4.51
C LEU A 44 4.19 9.32 -4.08
N TYR A 45 3.57 10.27 -3.40
CA TYR A 45 4.28 11.43 -2.87
C TYR A 45 5.33 10.97 -1.84
N PRO A 46 6.62 11.28 -2.04
CA PRO A 46 7.66 10.84 -1.13
C PRO A 46 7.46 11.49 0.24
N VAL A 47 7.53 10.66 1.29
CA VAL A 47 7.41 11.12 2.68
C VAL A 47 8.79 11.08 3.33
N LEU A 48 9.14 12.15 4.06
CA LEU A 48 10.40 12.20 4.82
C LEU A 48 10.37 11.22 6.01
N PRO A 49 11.50 10.55 6.33
CA PRO A 49 11.58 9.62 7.46
C PRO A 49 11.22 10.22 8.83
N ASN A 50 11.42 11.53 9.02
CA ASN A 50 11.05 12.24 10.26
C ASN A 50 9.55 12.15 10.58
N HIS A 51 8.70 11.91 9.57
CA HIS A 51 7.27 11.66 9.77
C HIS A 51 6.99 10.16 9.84
N THR A 52 7.47 9.50 10.90
CA THR A 52 7.56 8.04 11.01
C THR A 52 6.26 7.32 10.64
N GLU A 53 5.09 7.78 11.12
CA GLU A 53 3.80 7.15 10.82
C GLU A 53 3.39 7.31 9.35
N LYS A 54 3.61 8.50 8.77
CA LYS A 54 3.33 8.76 7.34
C LYS A 54 4.31 8.01 6.45
N PHE A 55 5.56 7.87 6.88
CA PHE A 55 6.59 7.12 6.16
C PHE A 55 6.26 5.63 6.18
N ALA A 56 5.84 5.08 7.32
CA ALA A 56 5.34 3.70 7.42
C ALA A 56 4.14 3.46 6.50
N LEU A 57 3.17 4.38 6.49
CA LEU A 57 2.05 4.34 5.56
C LEU A 57 2.51 4.31 4.09
N TYR A 58 3.45 5.18 3.73
CA TYR A 58 4.03 5.22 2.38
C TYR A 58 4.67 3.88 2.00
N GLN A 59 5.47 3.28 2.89
CA GLN A 59 6.06 1.95 2.66
C GLN A 59 4.99 0.88 2.48
N LEU A 60 3.99 0.83 3.38
CA LEU A 60 2.92 -0.16 3.28
C LEU A 60 2.14 -0.06 1.96
N LEU A 61 1.85 1.15 1.47
CA LEU A 61 1.17 1.35 0.18
C LEU A 61 2.00 0.91 -1.03
N LEU A 62 3.33 0.95 -0.93
CA LEU A 62 4.23 0.48 -1.99
C LEU A 62 4.23 -1.05 -2.10
N TYR A 63 4.22 -1.76 -0.98
CA TYR A 63 4.43 -3.21 -0.95
C TYR A 63 3.14 -4.02 -0.82
N LYS A 64 2.10 -3.46 -0.20
CA LYS A 64 0.85 -4.17 0.01
C LYS A 64 -0.06 -4.09 -1.21
N LYS A 65 -0.63 -5.23 -1.58
CA LYS A 65 -1.56 -5.37 -2.70
C LYS A 65 -2.98 -5.14 -2.24
N GLY A 66 -3.72 -4.33 -2.99
CA GLY A 66 -5.17 -4.25 -2.88
C GLY A 66 -5.81 -3.95 -1.52
N PRO A 67 -5.24 -3.12 -0.63
CA PRO A 67 -5.84 -2.88 0.68
C PRO A 67 -7.26 -2.29 0.55
N LEU A 68 -8.22 -2.84 1.28
CA LEU A 68 -9.63 -2.41 1.27
C LEU A 68 -9.94 -1.28 2.26
N GLY A 69 -9.00 -0.98 3.15
CA GLY A 69 -9.13 0.06 4.16
C GLY A 69 -7.89 0.15 5.04
N TRP A 70 -7.96 1.03 6.05
CA TRP A 70 -6.84 1.28 6.96
C TRP A 70 -6.49 0.05 7.81
N ASP A 71 -7.49 -0.69 8.29
CA ASP A 71 -7.25 -1.89 9.09
C ASP A 71 -6.64 -2.99 8.25
N ASP A 72 -7.19 -3.23 7.06
CA ASP A 72 -6.58 -4.17 6.11
C ASP A 72 -5.13 -3.77 5.84
N LEU A 73 -4.84 -2.49 5.57
CA LEU A 73 -3.47 -1.99 5.38
C LEU A 73 -2.54 -2.29 6.58
N LYS A 74 -3.06 -2.18 7.81
CA LYS A 74 -2.35 -2.48 9.07
C LYS A 74 -2.31 -3.97 9.44
N THR A 75 -2.88 -4.87 8.65
CA THR A 75 -2.85 -6.32 8.92
C THR A 75 -1.71 -6.99 8.12
N PRO A 76 -0.61 -7.43 8.74
CA PRO A 76 0.48 -8.08 7.99
C PRO A 76 0.01 -9.41 7.37
N PRO A 77 0.67 -9.91 6.30
CA PRO A 77 0.19 -11.09 5.54
C PRO A 77 -0.01 -12.37 6.36
N ASN A 78 0.65 -12.49 7.49
CA ASN A 78 0.62 -13.64 8.40
C ASN A 78 -0.22 -13.38 9.68
N SER A 79 -1.01 -12.31 9.71
CA SER A 79 -1.89 -11.98 10.84
C SER A 79 -3.34 -11.83 10.37
N THR A 80 -4.27 -12.14 11.26
CA THR A 80 -5.71 -11.86 11.07
C THR A 80 -6.12 -10.55 11.76
N THR A 81 -5.30 -10.06 12.69
CA THR A 81 -5.57 -8.84 13.46
C THR A 81 -4.75 -7.66 12.95
N PRO A 82 -5.35 -6.46 12.84
CA PRO A 82 -4.64 -5.26 12.46
C PRO A 82 -3.73 -4.78 13.59
N CYS A 83 -2.56 -4.27 13.24
CA CYS A 83 -1.67 -3.56 14.16
C CYS A 83 -2.30 -2.23 14.62
N LYS A 84 -1.80 -1.69 15.75
CA LYS A 84 -2.28 -0.42 16.29
C LYS A 84 -1.82 0.76 15.43
N THR A 85 -0.62 0.68 14.86
CA THR A 85 0.01 1.74 14.06
C THR A 85 0.53 1.20 12.74
N PHE A 86 0.70 2.08 11.75
CA PHE A 86 1.36 1.73 10.49
C PHE A 86 2.83 1.36 10.73
N VAL A 87 3.50 2.03 11.68
CA VAL A 87 4.90 1.72 12.03
C VAL A 87 5.04 0.29 12.53
N GLU A 88 4.17 -0.16 13.43
CA GLU A 88 4.19 -1.53 13.94
C GLU A 88 4.01 -2.55 12.82
N CYS A 89 3.01 -2.35 11.95
CA CYS A 89 2.79 -3.23 10.80
C CYS A 89 4.00 -3.23 9.85
N ALA A 90 4.57 -2.06 9.55
CA ALA A 90 5.71 -1.93 8.66
C ALA A 90 6.97 -2.59 9.23
N LYS A 91 7.21 -2.49 10.54
CA LYS A 91 8.28 -3.22 11.24
C LYS A 91 8.09 -4.73 11.16
N LEU A 92 6.87 -5.23 11.44
CA LEU A 92 6.56 -6.66 11.33
C LEU A 92 6.74 -7.20 9.90
N MET A 93 6.50 -6.36 8.90
CA MET A 93 6.74 -6.68 7.49
C MET A 93 8.21 -6.50 7.06
N GLY A 94 9.11 -6.08 7.96
CA GLY A 94 10.52 -5.82 7.65
C GLY A 94 10.75 -4.61 6.74
N LEU A 95 9.79 -3.69 6.65
CA LEU A 95 9.85 -2.49 5.81
C LEU A 95 10.49 -1.30 6.53
N LEU A 96 10.57 -1.35 7.87
CA LEU A 96 11.23 -0.36 8.70
C LEU A 96 12.14 -1.07 9.70
N ASP A 97 13.34 -0.53 9.87
CA ASP A 97 14.25 -1.00 10.90
C ASP A 97 13.73 -0.63 12.28
N ASP A 98 13.84 -1.58 13.20
CA ASP A 98 13.60 -1.28 14.60
C ASP A 98 14.84 -0.63 15.20
N ILE A 99 14.81 0.70 15.33
CA ILE A 99 15.87 1.47 16.00
C ILE A 99 16.12 0.93 17.43
N GLU A 100 15.15 0.24 18.03
CA GLU A 100 15.29 -0.40 19.33
C GLU A 100 16.30 -1.56 19.36
N ILE A 101 16.52 -2.26 18.24
CA ILE A 101 17.54 -3.32 18.12
C ILE A 101 18.95 -2.72 18.33
N TRP A 102 19.21 -1.56 17.73
CA TRP A 102 20.47 -0.84 17.91
C TRP A 102 20.65 -0.31 19.34
N ARG A 103 19.55 0.02 20.02
CA ARG A 103 19.58 0.44 21.43
C ARG A 103 19.81 -0.69 22.43
N ARG A 104 19.50 -1.94 22.07
CA ARG A 104 19.70 -3.12 22.92
C ARG A 104 21.04 -3.84 22.70
N THR A 105 21.76 -3.47 21.65
CA THR A 105 23.05 -4.05 21.26
C THR A 105 24.25 -3.18 21.63
N LEU A 106 24.00 -2.01 22.22
CA LEU A 106 24.99 -1.16 22.92
C LEU A 106 24.79 -1.30 24.43
#